data_AF-A0ABC8UVK4-F1
#
_entry.id   AF-A0ABC8UVK4-F1
#
_cell.length_a   1.000
_cell.length_b   1.000
_cell.length_c   1.000
_cell.angle_alpha   90.00
_cell.angle_beta   90.00
_cell.angle_gamma   90.00
#
_symmetry.space_group_name_H-M   'P 1'
#
loop_
_entity.id
_entity.type
_entity.pdbx_description
1 polymer ?
#
loop_
_entity_poly.entity_id
_entity_poly.type
_entity_poly.pdbx_seq_one_letter_code
_entity_poly.pdbx_strand_id
1 'polypeptide(L)'
;MASASTRKKLNKRSSPKPQQHYSSMSSSPSSSPLSSSPRLNYRKISLIVSVILIISVIILLNISWSMWINFGTKTSRNQLYFIEVINEFPHDPNAFTQGLLYGGNDTLFESTGLRKHSSVRKVELQTGKVEAIQKMDNVYFGEGLTLLGERFVMEELMISNASS
;
A
#
# COMPACT_ATOMS: atom_id res chain seq x y z
N MET A 1 -22.89 -78.23 -23.04
CA MET A 1 -22.51 -79.63 -23.32
C MET A 1 -21.22 -79.92 -22.54
N ALA A 2 -21.16 -81.09 -21.89
CA ALA A 2 -20.07 -81.65 -21.08
C ALA A 2 -19.76 -80.92 -19.74
N SER A 3 -20.15 -81.46 -18.57
CA SER A 3 -19.57 -82.63 -17.85
C SER A 3 -18.24 -82.26 -17.19
N ALA A 4 -17.90 -82.55 -15.93
CA ALA A 4 -18.54 -83.27 -14.83
C ALA A 4 -17.68 -82.95 -13.56
N SER A 5 -18.29 -82.83 -12.37
CA SER A 5 -18.10 -83.75 -11.22
C SER A 5 -16.81 -83.52 -10.39
N THR A 6 -16.76 -83.46 -9.05
CA THR A 6 -17.67 -83.88 -7.98
C THR A 6 -17.19 -83.31 -6.63
N ARG A 7 -18.13 -83.05 -5.69
CA ARG A 7 -18.13 -83.33 -4.20
C ARG A 7 -16.82 -83.11 -3.39
N LYS A 8 -16.82 -82.56 -2.16
CA LYS A 8 -17.71 -82.84 -1.02
C LYS A 8 -17.37 -81.90 0.17
N LYS A 9 -18.39 -81.22 0.72
CA LYS A 9 -18.79 -81.08 2.14
C LYS A 9 -17.74 -81.32 3.25
N LEU A 10 -17.55 -80.39 4.20
CA LEU A 10 -18.12 -80.41 5.57
C LEU A 10 -17.52 -79.34 6.52
N ASN A 11 -18.39 -78.73 7.33
CA ASN A 11 -18.21 -77.95 8.58
C ASN A 11 -17.01 -78.40 9.46
N LYS A 12 -16.42 -77.60 10.36
CA LYS A 12 -17.01 -77.05 11.60
C LYS A 12 -15.93 -76.25 12.37
N ARG A 13 -16.35 -75.22 13.13
CA ARG A 13 -15.55 -74.51 14.16
C ARG A 13 -15.07 -75.45 15.27
N SER A 14 -13.85 -75.27 15.75
CA SER A 14 -13.49 -75.38 17.19
C SER A 14 -12.11 -74.80 17.49
N SER A 15 -12.09 -74.02 18.57
CA SER A 15 -11.05 -73.20 19.18
C SER A 15 -10.03 -74.04 20.01
N PRO A 16 -9.22 -73.49 20.95
CA PRO A 16 -7.88 -72.93 20.71
C PRO A 16 -6.76 -73.44 21.69
N LYS A 17 -5.48 -73.22 21.31
CA LYS A 17 -4.28 -72.92 22.18
C LYS A 17 -3.88 -73.99 23.25
N PRO A 18 -2.74 -73.89 24.00
CA PRO A 18 -1.66 -72.88 24.05
C PRO A 18 -0.20 -73.43 24.26
N GLN A 19 0.72 -72.49 24.53
CA GLN A 19 2.03 -72.59 25.25
C GLN A 19 3.25 -73.04 24.43
N GLN A 20 4.15 -72.12 24.02
CA GLN A 20 5.25 -71.45 24.77
C GLN A 20 6.32 -72.41 25.31
N HIS A 21 7.56 -72.35 24.77
CA HIS A 21 8.79 -72.00 25.51
C HIS A 21 10.09 -72.19 24.67
N TYR A 22 10.78 -71.07 24.44
CA TYR A 22 12.23 -70.78 24.48
C TYR A 22 13.36 -71.70 23.93
N SER A 23 14.16 -71.05 23.06
CA SER A 23 15.64 -70.96 23.03
C SER A 23 16.50 -72.06 22.39
N SER A 24 17.26 -71.67 21.35
CA SER A 24 18.71 -71.95 21.24
C SER A 24 19.34 -71.21 20.05
N MET A 25 20.42 -70.46 20.32
CA MET A 25 21.31 -69.80 19.35
C MET A 25 22.42 -70.75 18.86
N SER A 26 22.81 -70.70 17.58
CA SER A 26 24.19 -70.93 17.10
C SER A 26 24.43 -70.55 15.61
N SER A 27 25.39 -69.63 15.41
CA SER A 27 26.44 -69.46 14.36
C SER A 27 26.50 -70.45 13.16
N SER A 28 26.86 -70.17 11.89
CA SER A 28 27.50 -69.09 11.08
C SER A 28 27.41 -69.53 9.56
N PRO A 29 28.21 -69.05 8.58
CA PRO A 29 28.26 -67.75 7.88
C PRO A 29 28.01 -67.86 6.35
N SER A 30 27.61 -66.79 5.67
CA SER A 30 27.85 -66.67 4.21
C SER A 30 27.89 -65.22 3.71
N SER A 31 29.11 -64.76 3.45
CA SER A 31 29.55 -63.77 2.44
C SER A 31 28.60 -62.63 2.04
N SER A 32 28.89 -61.43 2.54
CA SER A 32 28.48 -60.14 1.97
C SER A 32 29.25 -59.84 0.67
N PRO A 33 28.61 -59.30 -0.40
CA PRO A 33 29.36 -58.58 -1.41
C PRO A 33 29.77 -57.21 -0.84
N LEU A 34 31.04 -56.88 -1.03
CA LEU A 34 31.64 -55.60 -0.66
C LEU A 34 30.98 -54.48 -1.51
N SER A 35 30.04 -53.72 -0.93
CA SER A 35 29.56 -52.51 -1.58
C SER A 35 30.65 -51.45 -1.51
N SER A 36 31.20 -51.08 -2.66
CA SER A 36 32.10 -49.94 -2.79
C SER A 36 31.37 -48.65 -2.42
N SER A 37 31.52 -48.19 -1.18
CA SER A 37 31.07 -46.84 -0.80
C SER A 37 31.83 -45.84 -1.65
N PRO A 38 31.18 -44.99 -2.46
CA PRO A 38 31.89 -43.95 -3.19
C PRO A 38 32.41 -42.94 -2.18
N ARG A 39 33.68 -43.05 -1.81
CA ARG A 39 34.42 -41.98 -1.13
C ARG A 39 34.70 -40.86 -2.13
N LEU A 40 33.65 -40.25 -2.68
CA LEU A 40 33.76 -39.26 -3.73
C LEU A 40 32.91 -38.03 -3.39
N ASN A 41 33.65 -36.94 -3.20
CA ASN A 41 33.25 -35.55 -3.43
C ASN A 41 32.60 -34.74 -2.31
N TYR A 42 32.48 -35.21 -1.06
CA TYR A 42 32.03 -34.34 0.06
C TYR A 42 32.89 -33.08 0.26
N ARG A 43 34.22 -33.18 0.08
CA ARG A 43 35.12 -32.00 0.11
C ARG A 43 34.83 -31.03 -1.04
N LYS A 44 34.50 -31.53 -2.24
CA LYS A 44 34.16 -30.69 -3.40
C LYS A 44 32.76 -30.08 -3.27
N ILE A 45 31.80 -30.84 -2.77
CA ILE A 45 30.44 -30.36 -2.46
C ILE A 45 30.50 -29.29 -1.37
N SER A 46 31.27 -29.50 -0.30
CA SER A 46 31.49 -28.51 0.75
C SER A 46 32.13 -27.22 0.22
N LEU A 47 33.08 -27.33 -0.71
CA LEU A 47 33.64 -26.16 -1.41
C LEU A 47 32.60 -25.44 -2.27
N ILE A 48 31.78 -26.17 -3.04
CA ILE A 48 30.72 -25.58 -3.88
C ILE A 48 29.67 -24.88 -3.01
N VAL A 49 29.22 -25.52 -1.94
CA VAL A 49 28.24 -24.94 -0.98
C VAL A 49 28.82 -23.70 -0.32
N SER A 50 30.10 -23.72 0.09
CA SER A 50 30.78 -22.55 0.64
C SER A 50 30.85 -21.40 -0.35
N VAL A 51 31.19 -21.67 -1.61
CA VAL A 51 31.21 -20.65 -2.68
C VAL A 51 29.82 -20.06 -2.91
N ILE A 52 28.76 -20.89 -2.93
CA ILE A 52 27.38 -20.41 -3.07
C ILE A 52 26.97 -19.52 -1.89
N LEU A 53 27.33 -19.90 -0.65
CA LEU A 53 27.06 -19.07 0.53
C LEU A 53 27.79 -17.73 0.46
N ILE A 54 29.06 -17.72 0.02
CA ILE A 54 29.84 -16.48 -0.15
C ILE A 54 29.19 -15.60 -1.23
N ILE A 55 28.78 -16.16 -2.36
CA ILE A 55 28.10 -15.43 -3.44
C ILE A 55 26.76 -14.85 -2.93
N SER A 56 25.99 -15.64 -2.16
CA SER A 56 24.74 -15.19 -1.56
C SER A 56 24.94 -14.01 -0.62
N VAL A 57 25.97 -14.06 0.25
CA VAL A 57 26.34 -12.95 1.13
C VAL A 57 26.73 -11.72 0.32
N ILE A 58 27.53 -11.86 -0.74
CA ILE A 58 27.92 -10.74 -1.61
C ILE A 58 26.68 -10.11 -2.27
N ILE A 59 25.74 -10.92 -2.77
CA ILE A 59 24.49 -10.41 -3.36
C ILE A 59 23.67 -9.64 -2.32
N LEU A 60 23.51 -10.17 -1.11
CA LEU A 60 22.79 -9.52 -0.03
C LEU A 60 23.44 -8.20 0.40
N LEU A 61 24.78 -8.16 0.46
CA LEU A 61 25.52 -6.94 0.76
C LEU A 61 25.35 -5.89 -0.34
N ASN A 62 25.32 -6.28 -1.62
CA ASN A 62 25.06 -5.36 -2.73
C ASN A 62 23.62 -4.81 -2.72
N ILE A 63 22.62 -5.66 -2.45
CA ILE A 63 21.22 -5.23 -2.31
C ILE A 63 21.09 -4.27 -1.13
N SER A 64 21.68 -4.61 0.02
CA SER A 64 21.68 -3.78 1.23
C SER A 64 22.36 -2.43 0.99
N TRP A 65 23.51 -2.42 0.32
CA TRP A 65 24.25 -1.22 -0.07
C TRP A 65 23.44 -0.31 -1.01
N SER A 66 22.82 -0.90 -2.04
CA SER A 66 21.95 -0.18 -2.98
C SER A 66 20.76 0.47 -2.26
N MET A 67 20.14 -0.25 -1.34
CA MET A 67 18.98 0.23 -0.58
C MET A 67 19.34 1.41 0.35
N TRP A 68 20.54 1.39 0.94
CA TRP A 68 21.06 2.49 1.77
C TRP A 68 21.34 3.77 0.95
N ILE A 69 21.96 3.65 -0.24
CA ILE A 69 22.29 4.81 -1.10
C ILE A 69 21.03 5.51 -1.62
N ASN A 70 20.03 4.74 -2.03
CA ASN A 70 18.76 5.29 -2.54
C ASN A 70 17.94 6.01 -1.44
N PHE A 71 18.17 5.68 -0.17
CA PHE A 71 17.49 6.30 0.97
C PHE A 71 18.21 7.55 1.47
N GLY A 72 19.55 7.54 1.48
CA GLY A 72 20.38 8.62 2.05
C GLY A 72 20.52 9.89 1.22
N THR A 73 19.92 9.98 0.03
CA THR A 73 20.15 11.09 -0.92
C THR A 73 18.90 11.82 -1.40
N LYS A 74 17.71 11.46 -0.92
CA LYS A 74 16.49 12.26 -1.17
C LYS A 74 16.39 13.44 -0.20
N THR A 75 17.41 14.29 -0.17
CA THR A 75 17.26 15.63 0.41
C THR A 75 16.45 16.43 -0.61
N SER A 76 15.17 16.67 -0.32
CA SER A 76 14.37 17.63 -1.06
C SER A 76 15.11 18.96 -1.00
N ARG A 77 15.71 19.39 -2.12
CA ARG A 77 16.36 20.69 -2.20
C ARG A 77 15.24 21.72 -2.08
N ASN A 78 15.18 22.41 -0.95
CA ASN A 78 14.16 23.43 -0.72
C ASN A 78 14.35 24.53 -1.76
N GLN A 79 13.47 24.57 -2.76
CA GLN A 79 13.52 25.57 -3.80
C GLN A 79 12.89 26.84 -3.25
N LEU A 80 13.71 27.87 -3.01
CA LEU A 80 13.24 29.18 -2.62
C LEU A 80 12.78 29.93 -3.86
N TYR A 81 11.58 30.50 -3.80
CA TYR A 81 11.02 31.35 -4.85
C TYR A 81 10.92 32.77 -4.31
N PHE A 82 11.24 33.75 -5.16
CA PHE A 82 11.00 35.16 -4.90
C PHE A 82 9.82 35.64 -5.74
N ILE A 83 9.08 36.60 -5.20
CA ILE A 83 7.93 37.20 -5.88
C ILE A 83 8.37 38.56 -6.42
N GLU A 84 8.08 38.82 -7.69
CA GLU A 84 8.20 40.13 -8.33
C GLU A 84 6.78 40.64 -8.59
N VAL A 85 6.49 41.88 -8.15
CA VAL A 85 5.18 42.50 -8.40
C VAL A 85 5.18 43.07 -9.82
N ILE A 86 4.41 42.43 -10.70
CA ILE A 86 4.31 42.85 -12.11
C ILE A 86 3.24 43.94 -12.29
N ASN A 87 2.13 43.85 -11.57
CA ASN A 87 1.02 44.81 -11.59
C ASN A 87 0.35 44.87 -10.22
N GLU A 88 -0.27 46.01 -9.93
CA GLU A 88 -1.12 46.22 -8.76
C GLU A 88 -2.51 46.65 -9.22
N PHE A 89 -3.55 46.09 -8.60
CA PHE A 89 -4.94 46.39 -8.93
C PHE A 89 -5.69 46.83 -7.66
N PRO A 90 -6.66 47.76 -7.77
CA PRO A 90 -7.47 48.14 -6.62
C PRO A 90 -8.27 46.95 -6.05
N HIS A 91 -8.38 46.88 -4.72
CA HIS A 91 -9.21 45.90 -4.02
C HIS A 91 -10.03 46.59 -2.92
N ASP A 92 -11.24 46.08 -2.65
CA ASP A 92 -12.10 46.62 -1.58
C ASP A 92 -11.49 46.28 -0.21
N PRO A 93 -11.00 47.27 0.57
CA PRO A 93 -10.34 47.00 1.85
C PRO A 93 -11.28 46.42 2.92
N ASN A 94 -12.59 46.46 2.69
CA ASN A 94 -13.59 45.86 3.58
C ASN A 94 -13.92 44.40 3.21
N ALA A 95 -13.38 43.89 2.11
CA ALA A 95 -13.57 42.51 1.68
C ALA A 95 -12.59 41.59 2.44
N PHE A 96 -13.11 40.77 3.36
CA PHE A 96 -12.31 39.74 4.00
C PHE A 96 -12.21 38.51 3.09
N THR A 97 -11.28 38.56 2.12
CA THR A 97 -11.09 37.53 1.09
C THR A 97 -10.78 36.17 1.72
N GLN A 98 -11.56 35.15 1.37
CA GLN A 98 -11.33 33.76 1.76
C GLN A 98 -11.23 32.81 0.56
N GLY A 99 -11.74 33.23 -0.60
CA GLY A 99 -11.57 32.55 -1.87
C GLY A 99 -11.40 33.55 -3.00
N LEU A 100 -10.50 33.28 -3.94
CA LEU A 100 -10.25 34.14 -5.10
C LEU A 100 -10.00 33.28 -6.34
N LEU A 101 -10.72 33.58 -7.41
CA LEU A 101 -10.67 32.85 -8.67
C LEU A 101 -10.65 33.83 -9.85
N TYR A 102 -9.73 33.63 -10.79
CA TYR A 102 -9.74 34.34 -12.06
C TYR A 102 -10.68 33.64 -13.05
N GLY A 103 -11.72 34.36 -13.49
CA GLY A 103 -12.72 33.86 -14.42
C GLY A 103 -12.40 34.08 -15.89
N GLY A 104 -11.28 34.74 -16.21
CA GLY A 104 -10.98 35.22 -17.56
C GLY A 104 -11.56 36.61 -17.84
N ASN A 105 -11.12 37.23 -18.93
CA ASN A 105 -11.62 38.52 -19.41
C ASN A 105 -11.66 39.60 -18.31
N ASP A 106 -10.58 39.75 -17.55
CA ASP A 106 -10.47 40.72 -16.45
C ASP A 106 -11.58 40.61 -15.40
N THR A 107 -12.15 39.42 -15.24
CA THR A 107 -13.16 39.12 -14.22
C THR A 107 -12.55 38.27 -13.13
N LEU A 108 -12.73 38.71 -11.88
CA LEU A 108 -12.46 37.94 -10.67
C LEU A 108 -13.79 37.48 -10.05
N PHE A 109 -13.75 36.29 -9.46
CA PHE A 109 -14.77 35.81 -8.54
C PHE A 109 -14.15 35.69 -7.16
N GLU A 110 -14.79 36.28 -6.16
CA GLU A 110 -14.28 36.37 -4.80
C GLU A 110 -15.33 35.86 -3.81
N SER A 111 -14.91 35.03 -2.86
CA SER A 111 -15.68 34.74 -1.66
C SER A 111 -15.10 35.51 -0.49
N THR A 112 -16.00 36.12 0.28
CA THR A 112 -15.67 36.93 1.45
C THR A 112 -16.28 36.32 2.69
N GLY A 113 -15.52 36.35 3.79
CA GLY A 113 -15.96 35.95 5.12
C GLY A 113 -16.57 37.11 5.91
N LEU A 114 -16.36 37.08 7.22
CA LEU A 114 -16.97 37.93 8.27
C LEU A 114 -18.42 37.57 8.59
N ARG A 115 -18.70 37.42 9.89
CA ARG A 115 -20.01 37.06 10.43
C ARG A 115 -21.05 38.08 9.96
N LYS A 116 -22.13 37.60 9.33
CA LYS A 116 -23.22 38.42 8.74
C LYS A 116 -22.85 39.27 7.51
N HIS A 117 -21.60 39.19 7.03
CA HIS A 117 -21.11 39.98 5.91
C HIS A 117 -20.54 39.13 4.78
N SER A 118 -20.61 37.81 4.90
CA SER A 118 -20.09 36.89 3.89
C SER A 118 -20.87 36.99 2.57
N SER A 119 -20.15 36.90 1.45
CA SER A 119 -20.72 37.05 0.11
C SER A 119 -19.83 36.46 -0.98
N VAL A 120 -20.44 36.05 -2.10
CA VAL A 120 -19.75 35.83 -3.39
C VAL A 120 -19.86 37.09 -4.22
N ARG A 121 -18.76 37.50 -4.85
CA ARG A 121 -18.66 38.72 -5.64
C ARG A 121 -18.10 38.40 -7.03
N LYS A 122 -18.64 39.03 -8.06
CA LYS A 122 -18.01 39.19 -9.36
C LYS A 122 -17.37 40.57 -9.39
N VAL A 123 -16.07 40.65 -9.65
CA VAL A 123 -15.27 41.86 -9.54
C VAL A 123 -14.51 42.11 -10.85
N GLU A 124 -14.56 43.34 -11.34
CA GLU A 124 -13.74 43.78 -12.47
C GLU A 124 -12.29 43.99 -11.99
N LEU A 125 -11.34 43.25 -12.58
CA LEU A 125 -9.93 43.21 -12.16
C LEU A 125 -9.27 44.59 -12.21
N GLN A 126 -9.49 45.35 -13.28
CA GLN A 126 -8.79 46.61 -13.53
C GLN A 126 -9.13 47.70 -12.51
N THR A 127 -10.38 47.69 -12.01
CA THR A 127 -10.93 48.76 -11.17
C THR A 127 -11.21 48.33 -9.74
N GLY A 128 -11.25 47.02 -9.47
CA GLY A 128 -11.73 46.46 -8.20
C GLY A 128 -13.24 46.61 -7.98
N LYS A 129 -14.00 47.04 -9.00
CA LYS A 129 -15.43 47.30 -8.89
C LYS A 129 -16.22 45.99 -8.81
N VAL A 130 -17.10 45.89 -7.81
CA VAL A 130 -18.04 44.78 -7.69
C VAL A 130 -19.16 44.95 -8.73
N GLU A 131 -19.22 44.03 -9.69
CA GLU A 131 -20.25 44.01 -10.75
C GLU A 131 -21.51 43.26 -10.30
N ALA A 132 -21.34 42.21 -9.48
CA ALA A 132 -22.43 41.43 -8.92
C ALA A 132 -22.06 40.91 -7.53
N ILE A 133 -23.05 40.80 -6.65
CA ILE A 133 -22.86 40.29 -5.29
C ILE A 133 -24.03 39.39 -4.89
N GLN A 134 -23.69 38.21 -4.39
CA GLN A 134 -24.63 37.30 -3.72
C GLN A 134 -24.26 37.25 -2.24
N LYS A 135 -25.09 37.84 -1.39
CA LYS A 135 -24.92 37.77 0.06
C LYS A 135 -25.30 36.38 0.56
N MET A 136 -24.58 35.90 1.56
CA MET A 136 -24.90 34.67 2.28
C MET A 136 -25.82 34.98 3.46
N ASP A 137 -26.52 33.98 3.96
CA ASP A 137 -27.29 34.13 5.20
C ASP A 137 -26.36 34.44 6.38
N ASN A 138 -26.90 35.16 7.36
CA ASN A 138 -26.16 35.63 8.54
C ASN A 138 -25.55 34.53 9.42
N VAL A 139 -25.99 33.29 9.22
CA VAL A 139 -25.49 32.10 9.92
C VAL A 139 -24.29 31.48 9.24
N TYR A 140 -23.96 31.88 8.00
CA TYR A 140 -22.84 31.32 7.26
C TYR A 140 -21.65 32.26 7.23
N PHE A 141 -20.48 31.64 7.21
CA PHE A 141 -19.21 32.28 6.93
C PHE A 141 -18.65 31.70 5.63
N GLY A 142 -18.44 32.56 4.64
CA GLY A 142 -17.95 32.17 3.33
C GLY A 142 -16.44 31.92 3.35
N GLU A 143 -16.01 30.81 2.74
CA GLU A 143 -14.61 30.40 2.69
C GLU A 143 -14.11 30.26 1.25
N GLY A 144 -13.36 29.19 0.95
CA GLY A 144 -12.77 28.95 -0.36
C GLY A 144 -13.81 28.93 -1.48
N LEU A 145 -13.41 29.40 -2.66
CA LEU A 145 -14.24 29.46 -3.87
C LEU A 145 -13.45 28.89 -5.04
N THR A 146 -14.07 28.00 -5.81
CA THR A 146 -13.49 27.43 -7.02
C THR A 146 -14.55 27.18 -8.10
N LEU A 147 -14.09 26.86 -9.30
CA LEU A 147 -14.93 26.47 -10.42
C LEU A 147 -14.75 24.97 -10.67
N LEU A 148 -15.85 24.22 -10.55
CA LEU A 148 -15.91 22.79 -10.86
C LEU A 148 -16.74 22.60 -12.14
N GLY A 149 -16.06 22.39 -13.27
CA GLY A 149 -16.70 22.39 -14.58
C GLY A 149 -17.24 23.79 -14.90
N GLU A 150 -18.57 23.91 -14.99
CA GLU A 150 -19.25 25.18 -15.23
C GLU A 150 -19.92 25.75 -13.96
N ARG A 151 -19.68 25.14 -12.79
CA ARG A 151 -20.34 25.50 -11.54
C ARG A 151 -19.37 26.05 -10.52
N PHE A 152 -19.71 27.20 -9.94
CA PHE A 152 -19.01 27.70 -8.75
C PHE A 152 -19.35 26.85 -7.53
N VAL A 153 -18.30 26.41 -6.84
CA VAL A 153 -18.39 25.69 -5.58
C VAL A 153 -17.68 26.53 -4.52
N MET A 154 -18.37 26.77 -3.42
CA MET A 154 -17.84 27.49 -2.27
C MET A 154 -17.98 26.61 -1.02
N GLU A 155 -16.99 26.68 -0.13
CA GLU A 155 -17.09 26.16 1.23
C GLU A 155 -17.72 27.21 2.15
N GLU A 156 -18.61 26.75 3.04
CA GLU A 156 -19.26 27.60 4.04
C GLU A 156 -19.28 26.91 5.40
N LEU A 157 -19.06 27.70 6.47
CA LEU A 157 -19.23 27.24 7.84
C LEU A 157 -20.49 27.86 8.45
N MET A 158 -21.35 27.02 9.00
CA MET A 158 -22.46 27.49 9.81
C MET A 158 -21.95 27.91 11.20
N ILE A 159 -21.95 29.22 11.45
CA ILE A 159 -21.58 29.80 12.74
C ILE A 159 -22.81 29.82 13.65
N SER A 160 -22.73 29.10 14.76
CA SER A 160 -23.75 29.15 15.81
C SER A 160 -23.80 30.55 16.43
N ASN A 161 -24.98 30.96 16.89
CA ASN A 161 -25.13 32.22 17.60
C ASN A 161 -24.42 32.14 18.96
N ALA A 162 -23.12 32.43 18.99
CA ALA A 162 -22.52 32.98 20.20
C ALA A 162 -23.17 34.36 20.39
N SER A 163 -24.09 34.41 21.36
CA SER A 163 -24.68 35.63 21.91
C SER A 163 -23.56 36.60 22.25
N SER A 164 -23.53 37.73 21.53
CA SER A 164 -22.77 38.92 21.90
C SER A 164 -23.34 39.54 23.17
#